data_AF-A0A0D3ICP1-F1
#
_entry.id   AF-A0A0D3ICP1-F1
#
_cell.length_a   1.000
_cell.length_b   1.000
_cell.length_c   1.000
_cell.angle_alpha   90.00
_cell.angle_beta   90.00
_cell.angle_gamma   90.00
#
_symmetry.space_group_name_H-M   'P 1'
#
loop_
_entity.id
_entity.type
_entity.pdbx_description
1 polymer ?
#
loop_
_entity_poly.entity_id
_entity_poly.type
_entity_poly.pdbx_seq_one_letter_code
_entity_poly.pdbx_strand_id
1 'polypeptide(L)'
;MLYLESPAGSGNSAGFSTCVKAGKPVGCKWDDVSQAEAYAHSLVEFSRAFPEFATNPLYLTGESYFGHYILSHAPFNSTLPLKGIAAGNACWGGDETSVACNGPNEERNDVEMYFGKGLVSKKLYEQVQAACDGQFDEPGAACDVLLERVSAEVGPHNVYNIYDNCDEMEERLAAHNKSMRWARQRLRADLAPRSSSAEGGFTWRCGGMAATEEWITRPDVRKALHLDAPHKSSFHYSLSGPASITLWPSLSAKLRVLIYNGDADACVPYKGNEEWIGMLEKRGVLTEAKAWRPWYLPGKRRAPAGYVTAYTPSEGKHDFSFLTIRLAGHMVPTYQPAASLAFISSFLDAKPF
;
A
#
# COMPACT_ATOMS: atom_id res chain seq x y z
N MET A 1 -7.87 -15.81 9.99
CA MET A 1 -7.71 -14.64 9.12
C MET A 1 -8.85 -14.64 8.11
N LEU A 2 -9.40 -13.49 7.80
CA LEU A 2 -10.43 -13.31 6.78
C LEU A 2 -9.81 -12.56 5.60
N TYR A 3 -9.86 -13.16 4.41
CA TYR A 3 -9.51 -12.48 3.17
C TYR A 3 -10.81 -12.03 2.50
N LEU A 4 -10.94 -10.71 2.28
CA LEU A 4 -12.13 -10.12 1.69
C LEU A 4 -11.78 -9.51 0.33
N GLU A 5 -12.39 -10.03 -0.73
CA GLU A 5 -12.30 -9.41 -2.06
C GLU A 5 -13.21 -8.17 -2.08
N SER A 6 -12.59 -6.99 -2.15
CA SER A 6 -13.25 -5.70 -2.02
C SER A 6 -12.48 -4.63 -2.80
N PRO A 7 -13.14 -3.68 -3.47
CA PRO A 7 -14.59 -3.50 -3.62
C PRO A 7 -15.26 -4.60 -4.46
N ALA A 8 -16.59 -4.67 -4.45
CA ALA A 8 -17.28 -5.49 -5.46
C ALA A 8 -16.91 -5.02 -6.87
N GLY A 9 -16.72 -5.96 -7.78
CA GLY A 9 -16.19 -5.76 -9.13
C GLY A 9 -14.66 -5.84 -9.22
N SER A 10 -13.96 -5.99 -8.10
CA SER A 10 -12.54 -6.37 -8.10
C SER A 10 -12.35 -7.82 -8.57
N GLY A 11 -11.15 -8.18 -9.02
CA GLY A 11 -10.81 -9.55 -9.44
C GLY A 11 -10.99 -9.88 -10.93
N ASN A 12 -11.34 -8.92 -11.78
CA ASN A 12 -11.46 -9.09 -13.25
C ASN A 12 -12.30 -10.33 -13.64
N SER A 13 -11.73 -11.26 -14.43
CA SER A 13 -12.34 -12.53 -14.86
C SER A 13 -12.40 -13.60 -13.78
N ALA A 14 -11.60 -13.45 -12.72
CA ALA A 14 -11.42 -14.45 -11.66
C ALA A 14 -12.18 -14.12 -10.36
N GLY A 15 -12.63 -12.87 -10.21
CA GLY A 15 -13.28 -12.35 -9.02
C GLY A 15 -14.59 -13.06 -8.67
N PHE A 16 -15.03 -12.84 -7.44
CA PHE A 16 -16.25 -13.39 -6.86
C PHE A 16 -17.13 -12.36 -6.13
N SER A 17 -16.66 -11.13 -5.93
CA SER A 17 -17.45 -10.01 -5.45
C SER A 17 -18.01 -9.24 -6.64
N THR A 18 -19.34 -9.21 -6.83
CA THR A 18 -19.97 -8.59 -8.01
C THR A 18 -21.12 -7.64 -7.64
N CYS A 19 -21.34 -6.60 -8.44
CA CYS A 19 -22.56 -5.78 -8.32
C CYS A 19 -23.66 -6.38 -9.17
N VAL A 20 -24.81 -6.67 -8.57
CA VAL A 20 -25.95 -7.29 -9.25
C VAL A 20 -27.16 -6.36 -9.15
N LYS A 21 -27.82 -6.10 -10.28
CA LYS A 21 -29.08 -5.37 -10.34
C LYS A 21 -30.11 -6.20 -11.11
N ALA A 22 -31.24 -6.51 -10.47
CA ALA A 22 -32.29 -7.36 -11.04
C ALA A 22 -31.75 -8.71 -11.58
N GLY A 23 -30.86 -9.36 -10.81
CA GLY A 23 -30.27 -10.66 -11.16
C GLY A 23 -29.22 -10.61 -12.28
N LYS A 24 -28.82 -9.43 -12.74
CA LYS A 24 -27.78 -9.26 -13.77
C LYS A 24 -26.56 -8.51 -13.23
N PRO A 25 -25.33 -8.93 -13.57
CA PRO A 25 -24.13 -8.16 -13.27
C PRO A 25 -24.21 -6.76 -13.88
N VAL A 26 -23.79 -5.75 -13.11
CA VAL A 26 -23.66 -4.35 -13.55
C VAL A 26 -22.29 -3.82 -13.15
N GLY A 27 -21.82 -2.79 -13.85
CA GLY A 27 -20.58 -2.10 -13.48
C GLY A 27 -20.70 -1.49 -12.09
N CYS A 28 -19.75 -1.80 -11.22
CA CYS A 28 -19.69 -1.24 -9.88
C CYS A 28 -19.18 0.21 -9.92
N LYS A 29 -19.66 1.04 -9.01
CA LYS A 29 -19.18 2.41 -8.82
C LYS A 29 -18.88 2.62 -7.35
N TRP A 30 -17.65 3.03 -7.08
CA TRP A 30 -17.13 3.21 -5.73
C TRP A 30 -16.35 4.52 -5.63
N ASP A 31 -16.35 5.07 -4.44
CA ASP A 31 -15.41 6.07 -3.96
C ASP A 31 -14.89 5.64 -2.58
N ASP A 32 -13.93 6.37 -2.01
CA ASP A 32 -13.31 5.99 -0.74
C ASP A 32 -14.32 5.91 0.40
N VAL A 33 -15.34 6.77 0.40
CA VAL A 33 -16.39 6.76 1.43
C VAL A 33 -17.31 5.54 1.29
N SER A 34 -17.92 5.36 0.11
CA SER A 34 -18.87 4.27 -0.14
C SER A 34 -18.21 2.89 -0.03
N GLN A 35 -16.93 2.80 -0.39
CA GLN A 35 -16.16 1.58 -0.22
C GLN A 35 -15.82 1.31 1.26
N ALA A 36 -15.43 2.32 2.05
CA ALA A 36 -15.23 2.16 3.49
C ALA A 36 -16.51 1.68 4.19
N GLU A 37 -17.66 2.26 3.82
CA GLU A 37 -18.98 1.87 4.35
C GLU A 37 -19.34 0.42 3.98
N ALA A 38 -19.16 0.03 2.71
CA ALA A 38 -19.41 -1.34 2.26
C ALA A 38 -18.48 -2.36 2.95
N TYR A 39 -17.22 -1.99 3.15
CA TYR A 39 -16.24 -2.81 3.88
C TYR A 39 -16.67 -3.02 5.34
N ALA A 40 -17.04 -1.95 6.03
CA ALA A 40 -17.50 -2.02 7.42
C ALA A 40 -18.80 -2.82 7.57
N HIS A 41 -19.78 -2.62 6.66
CA HIS A 41 -21.00 -3.43 6.64
C HIS A 41 -20.69 -4.92 6.44
N SER A 42 -19.76 -5.26 5.54
CA SER A 42 -19.35 -6.65 5.31
C SER A 42 -18.77 -7.29 6.57
N LEU A 43 -18.00 -6.55 7.38
CA LEU A 43 -17.48 -7.03 8.65
C LEU A 43 -18.57 -7.20 9.73
N VAL A 44 -19.56 -6.31 9.76
CA VAL A 44 -20.72 -6.45 10.66
C VAL A 44 -21.54 -7.69 10.29
N GLU A 45 -21.81 -7.91 9.01
CA GLU A 45 -22.54 -9.09 8.55
C GLU A 45 -21.73 -10.38 8.76
N PHE A 46 -20.42 -10.35 8.58
CA PHE A 46 -19.54 -11.47 8.93
C PHE A 46 -19.66 -11.81 10.42
N SER A 47 -19.64 -10.82 11.30
CA SER A 47 -19.80 -11.01 12.76
C SER A 47 -21.16 -11.60 13.13
N ARG A 48 -22.23 -11.24 12.40
CA ARG A 48 -23.57 -11.83 12.57
C ARG A 48 -23.67 -13.26 12.07
N ALA A 49 -23.05 -13.55 10.93
CA ALA A 49 -23.04 -14.88 10.33
C ALA A 49 -22.16 -15.87 11.12
N PHE A 50 -21.11 -15.37 11.77
CA PHE A 50 -20.17 -16.15 12.58
C PHE A 50 -20.06 -15.58 14.01
N PRO A 51 -21.13 -15.69 14.82
CA PRO A 51 -21.19 -15.10 16.16
C PRO A 51 -20.10 -15.62 17.10
N GLU A 52 -19.52 -16.79 16.85
CA GLU A 52 -18.37 -17.35 17.57
C GLU A 52 -17.10 -16.49 17.47
N PHE A 53 -16.99 -15.61 16.47
CA PHE A 53 -15.88 -14.68 16.31
C PHE A 53 -16.23 -13.26 16.73
N ALA A 54 -17.49 -12.96 17.06
CA ALA A 54 -17.97 -11.59 17.28
C ALA A 54 -17.28 -10.87 18.45
N THR A 55 -16.78 -11.62 19.44
CA THR A 55 -16.08 -11.07 20.62
C THR A 55 -14.56 -11.07 20.47
N ASN A 56 -14.01 -11.67 19.42
CA ASN A 56 -12.56 -11.76 19.24
C ASN A 56 -11.97 -10.39 18.90
N PRO A 57 -10.79 -10.03 19.42
CA PRO A 57 -10.03 -8.86 18.98
C PRO A 57 -9.94 -8.79 17.45
N LEU A 58 -10.49 -7.73 16.86
CA LEU A 58 -10.45 -7.51 15.42
C LEU A 58 -9.24 -6.63 15.07
N TYR A 59 -8.47 -7.06 14.08
CA TYR A 59 -7.38 -6.28 13.49
C TYR A 59 -7.61 -6.17 11.99
N LEU A 60 -7.43 -4.96 11.45
CA LEU A 60 -7.53 -4.71 10.03
C LEU A 60 -6.13 -4.66 9.45
N THR A 61 -5.87 -5.47 8.43
CA THR A 61 -4.57 -5.48 7.78
C THR A 61 -4.72 -5.44 6.27
N GLY A 62 -3.85 -4.70 5.60
CA GLY A 62 -3.79 -4.67 4.14
C GLY A 62 -2.52 -4.02 3.64
N GLU A 63 -2.49 -3.72 2.36
CA GLU A 63 -1.31 -3.19 1.67
C GLU A 63 -1.70 -2.12 0.67
N SER A 64 -0.75 -1.26 0.29
CA SER A 64 -0.89 -0.34 -0.84
C SER A 64 -2.06 0.62 -0.63
N TYR A 65 -3.03 0.60 -1.54
CA TYR A 65 -4.21 1.44 -1.49
C TYR A 65 -5.08 1.26 -0.22
N PHE A 66 -4.93 0.16 0.53
CA PHE A 66 -5.56 -0.05 1.84
C PHE A 66 -5.38 1.14 2.78
N GLY A 67 -4.25 1.86 2.66
CA GLY A 67 -3.98 3.03 3.48
C GLY A 67 -4.94 4.20 3.26
N HIS A 68 -5.67 4.23 2.15
CA HIS A 68 -6.56 5.32 1.82
C HIS A 68 -8.03 4.96 2.04
N TYR A 69 -8.55 3.93 1.36
CA TYR A 69 -10.00 3.71 1.26
C TYR A 69 -10.67 3.05 2.47
N ILE A 70 -9.93 2.40 3.37
CA ILE A 70 -10.57 1.74 4.53
C ILE A 70 -10.78 2.71 5.68
N LEU A 71 -10.14 3.88 5.71
CA LEU A 71 -10.21 4.76 6.88
C LEU A 71 -11.14 5.96 6.68
N SER A 72 -11.52 6.29 5.45
CA SER A 72 -12.44 7.37 5.12
C SER A 72 -13.80 7.21 5.80
N HIS A 73 -14.03 8.08 6.78
CA HIS A 73 -15.31 8.30 7.46
C HIS A 73 -15.70 7.28 8.56
N ALA A 74 -16.88 7.49 9.14
CA ALA A 74 -17.29 7.06 10.48
C ALA A 74 -17.71 5.59 10.75
N PRO A 75 -17.70 4.60 9.83
CA PRO A 75 -18.33 3.30 10.12
C PRO A 75 -17.50 2.36 11.04
N PHE A 76 -16.26 2.73 11.41
CA PHE A 76 -15.52 2.06 12.50
C PHE A 76 -15.98 2.48 13.90
N ASN A 77 -17.01 3.33 13.99
CA ASN A 77 -17.75 3.57 15.23
C ASN A 77 -18.78 2.44 15.52
N SER A 78 -18.64 1.30 14.83
CA SER A 78 -19.51 0.13 14.94
C SER A 78 -19.21 -0.72 16.18
N THR A 79 -20.11 -1.65 16.49
CA THR A 79 -20.00 -2.66 17.57
C THR A 79 -18.83 -3.64 17.41
N LEU A 80 -17.97 -3.46 16.40
CA LEU A 80 -16.85 -4.36 16.12
C LEU A 80 -15.75 -4.15 17.18
N PRO A 81 -15.17 -5.22 17.74
CA PRO A 81 -14.12 -5.15 18.75
C PRO A 81 -12.75 -4.81 18.15
N LEU A 82 -12.66 -3.70 17.40
CA LEU A 82 -11.45 -3.26 16.71
C LEU A 82 -10.33 -2.91 17.70
N LYS A 83 -9.15 -3.50 17.51
CA LYS A 83 -7.96 -3.34 18.38
C LYS A 83 -6.75 -2.76 17.68
N GLY A 84 -6.65 -2.90 16.36
CA GLY A 84 -5.50 -2.37 15.65
C GLY A 84 -5.60 -2.41 14.14
N ILE A 85 -4.69 -1.65 13.51
CA ILE A 85 -4.51 -1.56 12.07
C ILE A 85 -3.03 -1.83 11.76
N ALA A 86 -2.77 -2.68 10.77
CA ALA A 86 -1.43 -2.83 10.20
C ALA A 86 -1.46 -2.66 8.68
N ALA A 87 -0.67 -1.75 8.10
CA ALA A 87 -0.62 -1.62 6.66
C ALA A 87 0.80 -1.65 6.09
N GLY A 88 0.93 -2.44 5.02
CA GLY A 88 2.15 -2.62 4.25
C GLY A 88 2.22 -1.63 3.10
N ASN A 89 3.37 -1.00 2.88
CA ASN A 89 3.67 -0.22 1.67
C ASN A 89 2.53 0.72 1.27
N ALA A 90 1.94 1.39 2.26
CA ALA A 90 0.59 1.92 2.14
C ALA A 90 0.56 3.37 1.66
N CYS A 91 -0.47 3.68 0.88
CA CYS A 91 -0.75 5.02 0.36
C CYS A 91 -1.44 5.88 1.43
N TRP A 92 -0.66 6.48 2.33
CA TRP A 92 -1.19 7.37 3.37
C TRP A 92 -1.16 8.85 3.00
N GLY A 93 -0.23 9.20 2.11
CA GLY A 93 0.22 10.55 1.92
C GLY A 93 -0.76 11.43 1.16
N GLY A 94 -0.31 12.65 0.94
CA GLY A 94 -1.15 13.78 0.56
C GLY A 94 -1.43 14.67 1.76
N ASP A 95 -2.44 15.50 1.63
CA ASP A 95 -2.81 16.49 2.63
C ASP A 95 -4.33 16.51 2.84
N GLU A 96 -4.82 17.58 3.46
CA GLU A 96 -6.24 17.77 3.75
C GLU A 96 -7.08 18.00 2.48
N THR A 97 -6.45 18.07 1.30
CA THR A 97 -7.08 18.42 0.03
C THR A 97 -6.74 17.44 -1.11
N SER A 98 -5.68 16.66 -0.98
CA SER A 98 -5.15 15.78 -2.03
C SER A 98 -4.61 14.47 -1.47
N VAL A 99 -4.55 13.44 -2.32
CA VAL A 99 -3.99 12.12 -2.01
C VAL A 99 -2.69 11.96 -2.76
N ALA A 100 -1.63 11.53 -2.08
CA ALA A 100 -0.33 11.23 -2.68
C ALA A 100 0.26 9.95 -2.07
N CYS A 101 0.24 8.86 -2.84
CA CYS A 101 0.66 7.53 -2.36
C CYS A 101 2.09 7.53 -1.80
N ASN A 102 3.00 8.32 -2.38
CA ASN A 102 4.40 8.42 -1.94
C ASN A 102 4.70 9.76 -1.23
N GLY A 103 3.68 10.36 -0.60
CA GLY A 103 3.80 11.63 0.12
C GLY A 103 3.83 12.86 -0.79
N PRO A 104 3.90 14.08 -0.25
CA PRO A 104 3.89 15.32 -1.05
C PRO A 104 5.17 15.56 -1.85
N ASN A 105 6.16 14.65 -1.80
CA ASN A 105 7.45 14.74 -2.49
C ASN A 105 7.75 13.45 -3.28
N GLU A 106 6.78 12.92 -4.02
CA GLU A 106 6.84 11.56 -4.60
C GLU A 106 8.08 11.37 -5.48
N GLU A 107 8.37 12.35 -6.34
CA GLU A 107 9.47 12.28 -7.30
C GLU A 107 10.83 12.43 -6.59
N ARG A 108 10.91 13.24 -5.51
CA ARG A 108 12.11 13.32 -4.67
C ARG A 108 12.39 11.99 -3.98
N ASN A 109 11.36 11.39 -3.40
CA ASN A 109 11.44 10.11 -2.69
C ASN A 109 11.94 8.99 -3.61
N ASP A 110 11.52 8.98 -4.87
CA ASP A 110 12.02 8.05 -5.90
C ASP A 110 13.52 8.28 -6.17
N VAL A 111 13.93 9.51 -6.45
CA VAL A 111 15.33 9.86 -6.75
C VAL A 111 16.26 9.46 -5.60
N GLU A 112 15.87 9.75 -4.36
CA GLU A 112 16.67 9.44 -3.18
C GLU A 112 16.73 7.93 -2.91
N MET A 113 15.63 7.21 -3.11
CA MET A 113 15.61 5.75 -3.03
C MET A 113 16.60 5.17 -4.05
N TYR A 114 16.51 5.57 -5.32
CA TYR A 114 17.37 5.04 -6.36
C TYR A 114 18.84 5.36 -6.14
N PHE A 115 19.15 6.59 -5.70
CA PHE A 115 20.51 6.96 -5.33
C PHE A 115 21.03 6.12 -4.16
N GLY A 116 20.23 5.97 -3.09
CA GLY A 116 20.59 5.16 -1.92
C GLY A 116 20.77 3.66 -2.22
N LYS A 117 20.25 3.20 -3.35
CA LYS A 117 20.36 1.82 -3.83
C LYS A 117 21.41 1.63 -4.93
N GLY A 118 22.15 2.69 -5.28
CA GLY A 118 23.22 2.65 -6.27
C GLY A 118 22.76 2.60 -7.72
N LEU A 119 21.50 2.98 -7.98
CA LEU A 119 20.90 2.98 -9.33
C LEU A 119 21.04 4.33 -10.04
N VAL A 120 21.56 5.35 -9.35
CA VAL A 120 21.83 6.69 -9.90
C VAL A 120 23.24 7.09 -9.52
N SER A 121 23.98 7.64 -10.48
CA SER A 121 25.32 8.16 -10.26
C SER A 121 25.30 9.37 -9.33
N LYS A 122 26.31 9.50 -8.46
CA LYS A 122 26.46 10.67 -7.57
C LYS A 122 26.45 11.99 -8.35
N LYS A 123 27.08 12.02 -9.53
CA LYS A 123 27.11 13.21 -10.39
C LYS A 123 25.71 13.62 -10.85
N LEU A 124 24.90 12.66 -11.32
CA LEU A 124 23.53 12.96 -11.74
C LEU A 124 22.66 13.35 -10.55
N TYR A 125 22.79 12.67 -9.41
CA TYR A 125 22.08 13.02 -8.19
C TYR A 125 22.33 14.48 -7.77
N GLU A 126 23.59 14.91 -7.72
CA GLU A 126 23.95 16.30 -7.39
C GLU A 126 23.39 17.32 -8.42
N GLN A 127 23.39 16.97 -9.70
CA GLN A 127 22.77 17.79 -10.75
C GLN A 127 21.26 17.95 -10.54
N VAL A 128 20.57 16.86 -10.23
CA VAL A 128 19.12 16.85 -9.96
C VAL A 128 18.81 17.71 -8.74
N GLN A 129 19.51 17.50 -7.62
CA GLN A 129 19.28 18.29 -6.40
C GLN A 129 19.44 19.80 -6.65
N ALA A 130 20.48 20.21 -7.40
CA ALA A 130 20.71 21.61 -7.72
C ALA A 130 19.69 22.20 -8.70
N ALA A 131 19.25 21.43 -9.70
CA ALA A 131 18.34 21.93 -10.72
C ALA A 131 16.87 21.92 -10.28
N CYS A 132 16.48 20.98 -9.42
CA CYS A 132 15.13 20.88 -8.90
C CYS A 132 14.92 21.79 -7.69
N ASP A 133 15.97 22.09 -6.90
CA ASP A 133 15.92 23.02 -5.75
C ASP A 133 14.72 22.79 -4.82
N GLY A 134 14.43 21.51 -4.55
CA GLY A 134 13.27 21.08 -3.74
C GLY A 134 11.93 21.03 -4.47
N GLN A 135 11.82 21.49 -5.71
CA GLN A 135 10.62 21.44 -6.56
C GLN A 135 10.64 20.20 -7.47
N PHE A 136 10.33 19.04 -6.88
CA PHE A 136 10.35 17.77 -7.60
C PHE A 136 9.00 17.42 -8.25
N ASP A 137 7.88 17.81 -7.64
CA ASP A 137 6.54 17.44 -8.12
C ASP A 137 5.95 18.45 -9.12
N GLU A 138 6.49 19.67 -9.15
CA GLU A 138 6.25 20.67 -10.20
C GLU A 138 7.59 21.12 -10.82
N PRO A 139 8.32 20.21 -11.47
CA PRO A 139 9.68 20.48 -11.90
C PRO A 139 9.72 21.45 -13.08
N GLY A 140 10.63 22.43 -13.02
CA GLY A 140 10.98 23.24 -14.19
C GLY A 140 11.63 22.40 -15.29
N ALA A 141 11.67 22.90 -16.53
CA ALA A 141 12.17 22.16 -17.69
C ALA A 141 13.60 21.58 -17.52
N ALA A 142 14.49 22.29 -16.81
CA ALA A 142 15.84 21.80 -16.54
C ALA A 142 15.85 20.61 -15.57
N CYS A 143 15.02 20.64 -14.52
CA CYS A 143 14.84 19.53 -13.59
C CYS A 143 14.19 18.34 -14.30
N ASP A 144 13.15 18.56 -15.09
CA ASP A 144 12.43 17.49 -15.80
C ASP A 144 13.34 16.68 -16.74
N VAL A 145 14.23 17.35 -17.49
CA VAL A 145 15.25 16.69 -18.32
C VAL A 145 16.19 15.81 -17.48
N LEU A 146 16.56 16.26 -16.29
CA LEU A 146 17.44 15.50 -15.39
C LEU A 146 16.70 14.32 -14.74
N LEU A 147 15.41 14.45 -14.44
CA LEU A 147 14.56 13.36 -13.95
C LEU A 147 14.38 12.26 -14.99
N GLU A 148 14.25 12.60 -16.28
CA GLU A 148 14.27 11.59 -17.35
C GLU A 148 15.65 10.93 -17.47
N ARG A 149 16.75 11.69 -17.28
CA ARG A 149 18.10 11.10 -17.21
C ARG A 149 18.24 10.15 -16.03
N VAL A 150 17.62 10.45 -14.88
CA VAL A 150 17.56 9.52 -13.73
C VAL A 150 16.84 8.25 -14.15
N SER A 151 15.68 8.37 -14.82
CA SER A 151 14.96 7.20 -15.33
C SER A 151 15.80 6.36 -16.29
N ALA A 152 16.67 6.99 -17.08
CA ALA A 152 17.57 6.30 -18.00
C ALA A 152 18.74 5.60 -17.29
N GLU A 153 19.35 6.22 -16.27
CA GLU A 153 20.42 5.58 -15.47
C GLU A 153 19.90 4.39 -14.67
N VAL A 154 18.68 4.50 -14.10
CA VAL A 154 18.04 3.42 -13.35
C VAL A 154 17.68 2.24 -14.27
N GLY A 155 17.22 2.54 -15.49
CA GLY A 155 16.79 1.54 -16.45
C GLY A 155 15.46 0.84 -16.10
N PRO A 156 14.99 -0.08 -16.96
CA PRO A 156 13.79 -0.88 -16.72
C PRO A 156 13.94 -1.76 -15.47
N HIS A 157 12.91 -1.79 -14.62
CA HIS A 157 12.90 -2.63 -13.41
C HIS A 157 11.46 -2.93 -12.95
N ASN A 158 11.32 -3.89 -12.04
CA ASN A 158 10.05 -4.12 -11.35
C ASN A 158 9.81 -3.02 -10.30
N VAL A 159 8.76 -2.22 -10.45
CA VAL A 159 8.44 -1.13 -9.49
C VAL A 159 8.10 -1.67 -8.10
N TYR A 160 7.58 -2.89 -8.01
CA TYR A 160 7.27 -3.52 -6.73
C TYR A 160 8.50 -4.11 -6.06
N ASN A 161 9.61 -4.34 -6.76
CA ASN A 161 10.86 -4.75 -6.15
C ASN A 161 12.03 -4.45 -7.10
N ILE A 162 12.87 -3.47 -6.75
CA ILE A 162 14.00 -3.05 -7.57
C ILE A 162 15.07 -4.13 -7.81
N TYR A 163 15.06 -5.23 -7.05
CA TYR A 163 15.97 -6.36 -7.21
C TYR A 163 15.39 -7.51 -8.03
N ASP A 164 14.13 -7.38 -8.44
CA ASP A 164 13.44 -8.41 -9.20
C ASP A 164 13.59 -8.16 -10.71
N ASN A 165 14.39 -9.01 -11.36
CA ASN A 165 14.83 -8.87 -12.75
C ASN A 165 13.81 -9.48 -13.73
N CYS A 166 12.53 -9.20 -13.55
CA CYS A 166 11.48 -9.80 -14.35
C CYS A 166 11.40 -9.20 -15.77
N ASP A 167 11.63 -10.06 -16.76
CA ASP A 167 11.86 -9.74 -18.18
C ASP A 167 10.60 -9.30 -18.96
N GLU A 168 10.04 -8.13 -18.65
CA GLU A 168 9.00 -7.54 -19.51
C GLU A 168 8.98 -6.02 -19.53
N MET A 169 9.57 -5.36 -18.53
CA MET A 169 9.43 -3.92 -18.42
C MET A 169 10.13 -3.21 -19.57
N GLU A 170 11.30 -3.69 -20.00
CA GLU A 170 12.00 -3.13 -21.15
C GLU A 170 11.15 -3.20 -22.43
N GLU A 171 10.61 -4.38 -22.75
CA GLU A 171 9.76 -4.57 -23.94
C GLU A 171 8.48 -3.72 -23.87
N ARG A 172 7.81 -3.67 -22.71
CA ARG A 172 6.61 -2.84 -22.52
C ARG A 172 6.90 -1.35 -22.70
N LEU A 173 7.98 -0.85 -22.11
CA LEU A 173 8.38 0.55 -22.25
C LEU A 173 8.73 0.90 -23.70
N ALA A 174 9.48 0.02 -24.37
CA ALA A 174 9.86 0.20 -25.76
C ALA A 174 8.62 0.22 -26.69
N ALA A 175 7.67 -0.71 -26.49
CA ALA A 175 6.45 -0.80 -27.29
C ALA A 175 5.56 0.46 -27.19
N HIS A 176 5.61 1.17 -26.07
CA HIS A 176 4.84 2.40 -25.85
C HIS A 176 5.64 3.69 -25.99
N ASN A 177 6.95 3.59 -26.24
CA ASN A 177 7.90 4.71 -26.23
C ASN A 177 7.78 5.55 -24.94
N LYS A 178 7.84 4.88 -23.78
CA LYS A 178 7.70 5.47 -22.44
C LYS A 178 8.90 5.18 -21.56
N SER A 179 9.15 6.03 -20.56
CA SER A 179 10.19 5.82 -19.55
C SER A 179 9.64 5.12 -18.31
N MET A 180 10.54 4.56 -17.48
CA MET A 180 10.15 4.04 -16.16
C MET A 180 9.52 5.11 -15.28
N ARG A 181 9.99 6.36 -15.38
CA ARG A 181 9.38 7.51 -14.72
C ARG A 181 7.90 7.66 -15.11
N TRP A 182 7.60 7.66 -16.42
CA TRP A 182 6.22 7.68 -16.89
C TRP A 182 5.40 6.51 -16.34
N ALA A 183 5.96 5.28 -16.33
CA ALA A 183 5.24 4.11 -15.85
C ALA A 183 4.88 4.20 -14.37
N ARG A 184 5.81 4.67 -13.53
CA ARG A 184 5.55 4.92 -12.09
C ARG A 184 4.52 6.00 -11.87
N GLN A 185 4.67 7.14 -12.53
CA GLN A 185 3.71 8.24 -12.45
C GLN A 185 2.33 7.78 -12.92
N ARG A 186 2.25 6.99 -14.00
CA ARG A 186 0.99 6.43 -14.50
C ARG A 186 0.38 5.46 -13.50
N LEU A 187 1.17 4.57 -12.89
CA LEU A 187 0.70 3.64 -11.86
C LEU A 187 0.08 4.39 -10.67
N ARG A 188 0.78 5.41 -10.15
CA ARG A 188 0.27 6.24 -9.05
C ARG A 188 -0.90 7.13 -9.49
N ALA A 189 -0.90 7.61 -10.73
CA ALA A 189 -1.98 8.40 -11.30
C ALA A 189 -3.23 7.58 -11.64
N ASP A 190 -3.11 6.29 -11.94
CA ASP A 190 -4.22 5.34 -12.01
C ASP A 190 -4.81 5.03 -10.63
N LEU A 191 -4.01 5.24 -9.58
CA LEU A 191 -4.48 5.34 -8.20
C LEU A 191 -4.95 6.76 -7.84
N ALA A 192 -4.83 7.75 -8.76
CA ALA A 192 -5.27 9.15 -8.67
C ALA A 192 -6.58 9.35 -9.50
N PRO A 193 -7.32 10.47 -9.37
CA PRO A 193 -8.69 10.54 -9.86
C PRO A 193 -8.75 10.75 -11.38
N ARG A 194 -8.83 9.66 -12.16
CA ARG A 194 -9.41 9.70 -13.51
C ARG A 194 -10.27 8.49 -13.81
N SER A 195 -11.37 8.79 -14.51
CA SER A 195 -12.46 7.95 -15.02
C SER A 195 -12.02 6.84 -15.99
N SER A 196 -11.03 6.02 -15.63
CA SER A 196 -10.74 4.77 -16.33
C SER A 196 -11.12 3.59 -15.45
N SER A 197 -11.62 2.53 -16.08
CA SER A 197 -11.72 1.21 -15.47
C SER A 197 -10.35 0.86 -14.88
N ALA A 198 -10.22 0.87 -13.56
CA ALA A 198 -9.01 0.40 -12.91
C ALA A 198 -9.03 -1.13 -12.95
N GLU A 199 -8.20 -1.73 -13.79
CA GLU A 199 -7.78 -3.11 -13.58
C GLU A 199 -6.69 -3.04 -12.51
N GLY A 200 -6.92 -3.63 -11.34
CA GLY A 200 -6.04 -3.43 -10.18
C GLY A 200 -4.60 -3.87 -10.45
N GLY A 201 -3.66 -2.92 -10.33
CA GLY A 201 -2.20 -3.16 -10.33
C GLY A 201 -1.58 -3.52 -11.69
N PHE A 202 -0.24 -3.47 -11.76
CA PHE A 202 0.49 -4.01 -12.92
C PHE A 202 0.65 -5.52 -12.78
N THR A 203 0.29 -6.26 -13.83
CA THR A 203 0.60 -7.70 -13.90
C THR A 203 2.04 -7.92 -14.33
N TRP A 204 2.85 -8.44 -13.39
CA TRP A 204 4.22 -8.83 -13.63
C TRP A 204 4.27 -10.33 -13.93
N ARG A 205 4.83 -10.74 -15.09
CA ARG A 205 4.85 -12.15 -15.53
C ARG A 205 5.58 -13.12 -14.61
N CYS A 206 6.38 -12.66 -13.65
CA CYS A 206 7.10 -13.52 -12.70
C CYS A 206 6.23 -14.18 -11.62
N GLY A 207 5.06 -14.68 -12.01
CA GLY A 207 4.66 -16.00 -11.51
C GLY A 207 3.79 -16.04 -10.26
N GLY A 208 3.15 -14.93 -9.87
CA GLY A 208 2.07 -14.96 -8.87
C GLY A 208 0.68 -14.94 -9.51
N MET A 209 0.33 -13.80 -10.11
CA MET A 209 -1.06 -13.48 -10.40
C MET A 209 -1.68 -14.36 -11.50
N ALA A 210 -0.94 -14.68 -12.56
CA ALA A 210 -1.44 -15.58 -13.61
C ALA A 210 -1.71 -17.00 -13.08
N ALA A 211 -0.84 -17.52 -12.22
CA ALA A 211 -1.03 -18.83 -11.61
C ALA A 211 -2.22 -18.82 -10.63
N THR A 212 -2.40 -17.74 -9.87
CA THR A 212 -3.57 -17.57 -8.99
C THR A 212 -4.87 -17.47 -9.79
N GLU A 213 -4.88 -16.71 -10.89
CA GLU A 213 -6.04 -16.59 -11.80
C GLU A 213 -6.38 -17.94 -12.45
N GLU A 214 -5.38 -18.69 -12.93
CA GLU A 214 -5.59 -20.04 -13.45
C GLU A 214 -6.14 -20.98 -12.37
N TRP A 215 -5.59 -20.92 -11.15
CA TRP A 215 -6.04 -21.78 -10.05
C TRP A 215 -7.48 -21.48 -9.63
N ILE A 216 -7.85 -20.21 -9.41
CA ILE A 216 -9.18 -19.81 -8.91
C ILE A 216 -10.28 -19.95 -9.96
N THR A 217 -9.94 -20.01 -11.24
CA THR A 217 -10.90 -20.23 -12.34
C THR A 217 -11.21 -21.70 -12.59
N ARG A 218 -10.43 -22.64 -12.01
CA ARG A 218 -10.69 -24.08 -12.14
C ARG A 218 -12.08 -24.46 -11.60
N PRO A 219 -12.88 -25.28 -12.32
CA PRO A 219 -14.23 -25.64 -11.89
C PRO A 219 -14.29 -26.36 -10.53
N ASP A 220 -13.32 -27.23 -10.24
CA ASP A 220 -13.25 -27.94 -8.96
C ASP A 220 -12.92 -27.01 -7.79
N VAL A 221 -12.00 -26.05 -8.00
CA VAL A 221 -11.65 -25.02 -7.01
C VAL A 221 -12.83 -24.11 -6.72
N ARG A 222 -13.50 -23.57 -7.76
CA ARG A 222 -14.68 -22.70 -7.58
C ARG A 222 -15.80 -23.41 -6.83
N LYS A 223 -16.07 -24.67 -7.18
CA LYS A 223 -17.06 -25.49 -6.48
C LYS A 223 -16.69 -25.68 -5.01
N ALA A 224 -15.41 -25.94 -4.71
CA ALA A 224 -14.93 -26.12 -3.33
C ALA A 224 -14.97 -24.82 -2.51
N LEU A 225 -14.77 -23.67 -3.15
CA LEU A 225 -14.85 -22.35 -2.52
C LEU A 225 -16.29 -21.77 -2.51
N HIS A 226 -17.29 -22.54 -2.95
CA HIS A 226 -18.69 -22.12 -3.06
C HIS A 226 -18.90 -20.87 -3.92
N LEU A 227 -18.10 -20.72 -4.98
CA LEU A 227 -18.19 -19.60 -5.92
C LEU A 227 -19.16 -19.94 -7.05
N ASP A 228 -20.01 -18.98 -7.41
CA ASP A 228 -20.85 -19.05 -8.60
C ASP A 228 -20.00 -19.11 -9.88
N ALA A 229 -20.63 -19.34 -11.04
CA ALA A 229 -19.95 -19.26 -12.33
C ALA A 229 -19.22 -17.90 -12.47
N PRO A 230 -18.03 -17.86 -13.08
CA PRO A 230 -17.28 -16.61 -13.22
C PRO A 230 -18.12 -15.60 -14.01
N HIS A 231 -18.41 -14.48 -13.37
CA HIS A 231 -19.08 -13.35 -13.99
C HIS A 231 -18.05 -12.25 -14.19
N LYS A 232 -17.87 -11.81 -15.44
CA LYS A 232 -17.03 -10.64 -15.71
C LYS A 232 -17.68 -9.43 -15.05
N SER A 233 -17.03 -8.91 -14.02
CA SER A 233 -17.41 -7.67 -13.36
C SER A 233 -16.25 -6.68 -13.48
N SER A 234 -16.57 -5.40 -13.40
CA SER A 234 -15.59 -4.33 -13.30
C SER A 234 -16.10 -3.28 -12.33
N PHE A 235 -15.18 -2.46 -11.84
CA PHE A 235 -15.51 -1.30 -11.03
C PHE A 235 -14.96 -0.03 -11.66
N HIS A 236 -15.67 1.07 -11.39
CA HIS A 236 -15.20 2.43 -11.61
C HIS A 236 -14.98 3.03 -10.24
N TYR A 237 -13.77 3.48 -9.99
CA TYR A 237 -13.39 4.08 -8.72
C TYR A 237 -13.18 5.58 -8.89
N SER A 238 -13.71 6.38 -7.98
CA SER A 238 -13.50 7.82 -7.93
C SER A 238 -12.90 8.19 -6.59
N LEU A 239 -11.76 8.87 -6.59
CA LEU A 239 -11.20 9.32 -5.32
C LEU A 239 -12.06 10.41 -4.70
N SER A 240 -12.31 10.27 -3.40
CA SER A 240 -12.99 11.27 -2.58
C SER A 240 -12.04 11.71 -1.47
N GLY A 241 -11.62 12.98 -1.48
CA GLY A 241 -10.71 13.53 -0.46
C GLY A 241 -11.37 13.64 0.94
N PRO A 242 -10.64 14.04 2.01
CA PRO A 242 -9.20 14.32 2.15
C PRO A 242 -8.33 13.05 2.27
N ALA A 243 -6.99 13.18 2.26
CA ALA A 243 -6.12 12.06 2.62
C ALA A 243 -6.39 11.56 4.05
N SER A 244 -5.96 10.33 4.32
CA SER A 244 -6.15 9.68 5.62
C SER A 244 -5.58 10.48 6.79
N ILE A 245 -4.64 11.40 6.54
CA ILE A 245 -3.96 12.25 7.54
C ILE A 245 -4.91 12.91 8.54
N THR A 246 -6.12 13.26 8.12
CA THR A 246 -7.14 13.92 8.96
C THR A 246 -7.74 13.00 10.03
N LEU A 247 -7.63 11.68 9.86
CA LEU A 247 -8.27 10.67 10.71
C LEU A 247 -7.34 10.16 11.81
N TRP A 248 -6.04 10.27 11.58
CA TRP A 248 -5.02 9.66 12.42
C TRP A 248 -4.94 10.15 13.86
N PRO A 249 -5.27 11.41 14.21
CA PRO A 249 -5.39 11.80 15.61
C PRO A 249 -6.37 10.92 16.39
N SER A 250 -7.52 10.56 15.80
CA SER A 250 -8.52 9.71 16.46
C SER A 250 -8.14 8.23 16.40
N LEU A 251 -7.59 7.77 15.27
CA LEU A 251 -7.27 6.36 15.08
C LEU A 251 -6.07 5.93 15.95
N SER A 252 -4.99 6.71 15.99
CA SER A 252 -3.81 6.41 16.81
C SER A 252 -4.14 6.43 18.31
N ALA A 253 -5.13 7.23 18.73
CA ALA A 253 -5.58 7.29 20.10
C ALA A 253 -6.40 6.06 20.55
N LYS A 254 -7.02 5.33 19.61
CA LYS A 254 -7.95 4.22 19.91
C LYS A 254 -7.41 2.84 19.52
N LEU A 255 -6.42 2.79 18.63
CA LEU A 255 -6.00 1.57 17.96
C LEU A 255 -4.48 1.40 18.05
N ARG A 256 -4.04 0.14 18.17
CA ARG A 256 -2.63 -0.20 17.93
C ARG A 256 -2.35 -0.05 16.44
N VAL A 257 -1.31 0.69 16.07
CA VAL A 257 -0.97 0.96 14.66
C VAL A 257 0.40 0.41 14.32
N LEU A 258 0.47 -0.33 13.22
CA LEU A 258 1.72 -0.76 12.60
C LEU A 258 1.75 -0.31 11.14
N ILE A 259 2.70 0.56 10.82
CA ILE A 259 3.04 0.89 9.44
C ILE A 259 4.29 0.09 9.09
N TYR A 260 4.31 -0.59 7.96
CA TYR A 260 5.49 -1.35 7.55
C TYR A 260 5.76 -1.23 6.05
N ASN A 261 7.02 -1.13 5.66
CA ASN A 261 7.40 -1.01 4.24
C ASN A 261 8.55 -1.95 3.90
N GLY A 262 8.45 -2.64 2.78
CA GLY A 262 9.62 -3.25 2.13
C GLY A 262 10.62 -2.19 1.66
N ASP A 263 11.91 -2.37 1.96
CA ASP A 263 12.96 -1.41 1.63
C ASP A 263 13.39 -1.41 0.15
N ALA A 264 12.82 -2.29 -0.67
CA ALA A 264 13.07 -2.42 -2.11
C ALA A 264 11.84 -2.04 -2.96
N ASP A 265 10.75 -1.58 -2.34
CA ASP A 265 9.56 -1.12 -3.05
C ASP A 265 9.77 0.28 -3.65
N ALA A 266 9.72 0.38 -4.97
CA ALA A 266 9.76 1.65 -5.70
C ALA A 266 8.37 2.17 -6.09
N CYS A 267 7.29 1.42 -5.82
CA CYS A 267 5.93 1.89 -6.00
C CYS A 267 5.55 2.84 -4.87
N VAL A 268 5.71 2.40 -3.61
CA VAL A 268 5.50 3.20 -2.39
C VAL A 268 6.75 3.11 -1.50
N PRO A 269 7.83 3.83 -1.86
CA PRO A 269 9.04 3.90 -1.06
C PRO A 269 8.76 4.18 0.43
N TYR A 270 9.50 3.51 1.31
CA TYR A 270 9.35 3.68 2.76
C TYR A 270 9.50 5.15 3.20
N LYS A 271 10.29 5.93 2.44
CA LYS A 271 10.52 7.35 2.71
C LYS A 271 9.24 8.18 2.66
N GLY A 272 8.33 7.90 1.73
CA GLY A 272 7.03 8.58 1.69
C GLY A 272 6.18 8.32 2.94
N ASN A 273 6.23 7.09 3.48
CA ASN A 273 5.56 6.73 4.73
C ASN A 273 6.24 7.41 5.95
N GLU A 274 7.59 7.46 5.96
CA GLU A 274 8.36 8.14 7.00
C GLU A 274 8.11 9.65 7.03
N GLU A 275 8.05 10.31 5.87
CA GLU A 275 7.71 11.74 5.75
C GLU A 275 6.28 12.00 6.22
N TRP A 276 5.33 11.14 5.85
CA TRP A 276 3.96 11.24 6.30
C TRP A 276 3.84 11.10 7.84
N ILE A 277 4.57 10.18 8.46
CA ILE A 277 4.66 10.08 9.93
C ILE A 277 5.27 11.35 10.52
N GLY A 278 6.32 11.89 9.90
CA GLY A 278 6.91 13.17 10.30
C GLY A 278 5.93 14.35 10.25
N MET A 279 4.94 14.33 9.34
CA MET A 279 3.85 15.32 9.35
C MET A 279 2.95 15.17 10.59
N LEU A 280 2.67 13.95 11.04
CA LEU A 280 1.93 13.71 12.30
C LEU A 280 2.72 14.19 13.52
N GLU A 281 4.05 14.02 13.53
CA GLU A 281 4.90 14.55 14.60
C GLU A 281 4.90 16.08 14.64
N LYS A 282 5.06 16.74 13.48
CA LYS A 282 4.98 18.21 13.37
C LYS A 282 3.63 18.77 13.83
N ARG A 283 2.55 18.00 13.66
CA ARG A 283 1.20 18.33 14.14
C ARG A 283 0.99 18.02 15.63
N GLY A 284 1.97 17.42 16.32
CA GLY A 284 1.84 17.01 17.72
C GLY A 284 0.93 15.80 17.94
N VAL A 285 0.66 15.02 16.91
CA VAL A 285 -0.18 13.80 16.99
C VAL A 285 0.65 12.61 17.48
N LEU A 286 1.91 12.55 17.08
CA LEU A 286 2.86 11.51 17.48
C LEU A 286 4.10 12.16 18.10
N THR A 287 4.78 11.42 18.96
CA THR A 287 6.11 11.77 19.45
C THR A 287 6.97 10.52 19.42
N GLU A 288 8.17 10.62 18.83
CA GLU A 288 9.13 9.53 18.88
C GLU A 288 9.41 9.09 20.32
N ALA A 289 9.12 7.81 20.60
CA ALA A 289 9.35 7.19 21.90
C ALA A 289 10.65 6.38 21.91
N LYS A 290 10.99 5.74 20.78
CA LYS A 290 12.25 5.04 20.58
C LYS A 290 12.72 5.25 19.15
N ALA A 291 13.88 5.88 19.04
CA ALA A 291 14.57 6.13 17.78
C ALA A 291 14.76 4.89 16.91
N TRP A 292 14.98 5.16 15.64
CA TRP A 292 15.28 4.19 14.59
C TRP A 292 16.36 3.20 15.02
N ARG A 293 16.00 1.92 15.05
CA ARG A 293 16.89 0.85 15.52
C ARG A 293 16.62 -0.46 14.78
N PRO A 294 17.61 -1.36 14.68
CA PRO A 294 17.40 -2.65 14.02
C PRO A 294 16.48 -3.56 14.86
N TRP A 295 15.61 -4.30 14.18
CA TRP A 295 14.88 -5.43 14.75
C TRP A 295 15.31 -6.74 14.09
N TYR A 296 15.05 -7.86 14.78
CA TYR A 296 15.62 -9.16 14.43
C TYR A 296 14.55 -10.25 14.48
N LEU A 297 14.74 -11.28 13.67
CA LEU A 297 13.94 -12.50 13.80
C LEU A 297 14.16 -13.14 15.18
N PRO A 298 13.11 -13.71 15.80
CA PRO A 298 13.23 -14.42 17.07
C PRO A 298 14.35 -15.46 17.04
N GLY A 299 15.25 -15.41 18.04
CA GLY A 299 16.40 -16.31 18.14
C GLY A 299 17.51 -16.12 17.08
N LYS A 300 17.41 -15.13 16.19
CA LYS A 300 18.38 -14.89 15.11
C LYS A 300 18.92 -13.46 15.13
N ARG A 301 20.06 -13.23 15.80
CA ARG A 301 20.74 -11.91 15.84
C ARG A 301 21.90 -11.76 14.85
N ARG A 302 21.96 -12.58 13.80
CA ARG A 302 23.05 -12.54 12.80
C ARG A 302 22.98 -11.30 11.90
N ALA A 303 21.77 -10.92 11.48
CA ALA A 303 21.51 -9.74 10.68
C ALA A 303 20.12 -9.17 11.03
N PRO A 304 19.94 -7.84 11.00
CA PRO A 304 18.62 -7.23 11.16
C PRO A 304 17.67 -7.72 10.07
N ALA A 305 16.43 -8.03 10.48
CA ALA A 305 15.32 -8.25 9.55
C ALA A 305 14.80 -6.91 8.98
N GLY A 306 15.10 -5.82 9.67
CA GLY A 306 14.71 -4.48 9.29
C GLY A 306 15.01 -3.48 10.40
N TYR A 307 14.35 -2.32 10.35
CA TYR A 307 14.46 -1.29 11.36
C TYR A 307 13.09 -0.82 11.83
N VAL A 308 13.02 -0.25 13.03
CA VAL A 308 11.79 0.20 13.66
C VAL A 308 12.01 1.52 14.39
N THR A 309 11.07 2.44 14.21
CA THR A 309 10.84 3.56 15.13
C THR A 309 9.52 3.34 15.86
N ALA A 310 9.51 3.59 17.17
CA ALA A 310 8.29 3.51 17.96
C ALA A 310 7.86 4.92 18.38
N TYR A 311 6.56 5.19 18.33
CA TYR A 311 5.97 6.48 18.61
C TYR A 311 4.90 6.33 19.68
N THR A 312 4.73 7.39 20.47
CA THR A 312 3.63 7.55 21.41
C THR A 312 2.62 8.53 20.81
N PRO A 313 1.35 8.14 20.62
CA PRO A 313 0.27 9.07 20.31
C PRO A 313 0.07 10.10 21.42
N SER A 314 -0.26 11.34 21.06
CA SER A 314 -0.51 12.41 22.03
C SER A 314 -1.77 12.20 22.87
N GLU A 315 -2.74 11.47 22.32
CA GLU A 315 -3.92 10.99 23.02
C GLU A 315 -3.98 9.46 23.00
N GLY A 316 -4.54 8.84 24.04
CA GLY A 316 -4.66 7.38 24.14
C GLY A 316 -3.43 6.68 24.74
N LYS A 317 -3.44 5.35 24.69
CA LYS A 317 -2.39 4.49 25.28
C LYS A 317 -1.92 3.38 24.33
N HIS A 318 -2.26 3.50 23.05
CA HIS A 318 -1.96 2.46 22.06
C HIS A 318 -0.61 2.70 21.40
N ASP A 319 0.07 1.62 21.02
CA ASP A 319 1.37 1.70 20.36
C ASP A 319 1.20 2.10 18.89
N PHE A 320 2.07 3.00 18.43
CA PHE A 320 2.28 3.30 17.01
C PHE A 320 3.72 2.92 16.65
N SER A 321 3.92 2.14 15.59
CA SER A 321 5.26 1.73 15.16
C SER A 321 5.39 1.77 13.64
N PHE A 322 6.56 2.18 13.17
CA PHE A 322 6.94 2.14 11.77
C PHE A 322 8.10 1.19 11.57
N LEU A 323 7.95 0.22 10.68
CA LEU A 323 8.95 -0.78 10.35
C LEU A 323 9.41 -0.64 8.89
N THR A 324 10.70 -0.82 8.66
CA THR A 324 11.18 -1.31 7.36
C THR A 324 11.47 -2.79 7.44
N ILE A 325 11.32 -3.48 6.31
CA ILE A 325 11.69 -4.88 6.13
C ILE A 325 12.76 -4.93 5.04
N ARG A 326 13.94 -5.45 5.40
CA ARG A 326 15.06 -5.56 4.48
C ARG A 326 14.79 -6.62 3.43
N LEU A 327 15.22 -6.35 2.21
CA LEU A 327 15.13 -7.27 1.08
C LEU A 327 13.68 -7.65 0.75
N ALA A 328 12.74 -6.74 1.02
CA ALA A 328 11.34 -6.90 0.69
C ALA A 328 10.89 -5.79 -0.28
N GLY A 329 10.14 -6.18 -1.30
CA GLY A 329 9.39 -5.26 -2.16
C GLY A 329 8.03 -4.88 -1.59
N HIS A 330 7.11 -4.48 -2.47
CA HIS A 330 5.75 -4.02 -2.18
C HIS A 330 4.96 -5.06 -1.38
N MET A 331 4.91 -6.29 -1.90
CA MET A 331 4.28 -7.45 -1.24
C MET A 331 5.21 -8.07 -0.19
N VAL A 332 5.39 -7.40 0.94
CA VAL A 332 6.37 -7.79 1.99
C VAL A 332 6.27 -9.28 2.39
N PRO A 333 5.06 -9.86 2.61
CA PRO A 333 4.93 -11.28 2.95
C PRO A 333 5.45 -12.24 1.88
N THR A 334 5.38 -11.86 0.60
CA THR A 334 5.89 -12.66 -0.52
C THR A 334 7.41 -12.73 -0.50
N TYR A 335 8.07 -11.60 -0.26
CA TYR A 335 9.54 -11.51 -0.32
C TYR A 335 10.22 -11.95 0.99
N GLN A 336 9.61 -11.65 2.13
CA GLN A 336 10.18 -11.94 3.46
C GLN A 336 9.15 -12.59 4.39
N PRO A 337 8.71 -13.84 4.10
CA PRO A 337 7.64 -14.51 4.85
C PRO A 337 7.99 -14.74 6.33
N ALA A 338 9.24 -15.10 6.63
CA ALA A 338 9.68 -15.31 8.01
C ALA A 338 9.69 -14.01 8.82
N ALA A 339 10.13 -12.90 8.22
CA ALA A 339 10.09 -11.57 8.83
C ALA A 339 8.64 -11.12 9.04
N SER A 340 7.79 -11.40 8.05
CA SER A 340 6.37 -11.05 8.08
C SER A 340 5.62 -11.75 9.18
N LEU A 341 5.80 -13.07 9.32
CA LEU A 341 5.23 -13.83 10.42
C LEU A 341 5.73 -13.32 11.78
N ALA A 342 7.02 -12.96 11.89
CA ALA A 342 7.58 -12.46 13.13
C ALA A 342 6.96 -11.12 13.56
N PHE A 343 6.94 -10.11 12.68
CA PHE A 343 6.39 -8.81 13.06
C PHE A 343 4.87 -8.87 13.27
N ILE A 344 4.12 -9.64 12.45
CA ILE A 344 2.67 -9.67 12.60
C ILE A 344 2.28 -10.39 13.91
N SER A 345 3.02 -11.44 14.29
CA SER A 345 2.83 -12.11 15.58
C SER A 345 3.12 -11.15 16.73
N SER A 346 4.23 -10.39 16.68
CA SER A 346 4.53 -9.37 17.70
C SER A 346 3.45 -8.29 17.76
N PHE A 347 2.92 -7.85 16.62
CA PHE A 347 1.86 -6.86 16.56
C PHE A 347 0.56 -7.35 17.22
N LEU A 348 0.12 -8.56 16.88
CA LEU A 348 -1.11 -9.17 17.42
C LEU A 348 -0.98 -9.48 18.91
N ASP A 349 0.18 -9.95 19.36
CA ASP A 349 0.47 -10.27 20.77
C ASP A 349 0.79 -9.04 21.64
N ALA A 350 0.76 -7.84 21.05
CA ALA A 350 1.19 -6.60 21.70
C ALA A 350 2.63 -6.66 22.29
N LYS A 351 3.53 -7.37 21.60
CA LYS A 351 4.95 -7.48 21.96
C LYS A 351 5.79 -6.41 21.26
N PRO A 352 6.93 -6.01 21.84
CA PRO A 352 7.91 -5.18 21.14
C PRO A 352 8.47 -5.89 19.88
N PHE A 353 8.89 -5.08 18.91
CA PHE A 353 9.60 -5.52 17.69
C PHE A 353 11.11 -5.63 17.92
#